data_AF-A0A367LW06-F1
#
_entry.id   AF-A0A367LW06-F1
#
_cell.length_a   1.000
_cell.length_b   1.000
_cell.length_c   1.000
_cell.angle_alpha   90.00
_cell.angle_beta   90.00
_cell.angle_gamma   90.00
#
_symmetry.space_group_name_H-M   'P 1'
#
loop_
_entity.id
_entity.type
_entity.pdbx_description
1 polymer ?
#
loop_
_entity_poly.entity_id
_entity_poly.type
_entity_poly.pdbx_seq_one_letter_code
_entity_poly.pdbx_strand_id
1 'polypeptide(L)' 'SGNAELGFVALSQIYKDGKVATGSAWIVPAELHDPIRQDAVILNKGKDNAAAKALVDYLKGAKAVALIKSYGYEL' A
#
# COMPACT_ATOMS: atom_id res chain seq x y z
N SER A 1 -4.53 8.85 19.88
CA SER A 1 -4.17 8.95 21.30
C SER A 1 -3.27 10.15 21.61
N GLY A 2 -2.57 10.76 20.64
CA GLY A 2 -1.76 11.96 20.91
C GLY A 2 -0.50 11.69 21.74
N ASN A 3 -0.08 10.43 21.87
CA ASN A 3 1.08 10.02 22.68
C ASN A 3 2.43 10.48 22.06
N ALA A 4 2.41 10.92 20.80
CA ALA A 4 3.56 11.50 20.10
C ALA A 4 3.07 12.67 19.25
N GLU A 5 3.86 13.76 19.22
CA GLU A 5 3.56 14.97 18.46
C GLU A 5 3.79 14.78 16.95
N LEU A 6 4.75 13.94 16.57
CA LEU A 6 5.11 13.61 15.19
C LEU A 6 5.51 12.12 15.08
N GLY A 7 5.40 11.57 13.87
CA GLY A 7 5.85 10.22 13.57
C GLY A 7 5.87 9.91 12.09
N PHE A 8 6.72 8.96 11.69
CA PHE A 8 6.66 8.36 10.36
C PHE A 8 5.59 7.28 10.33
N VAL A 9 4.74 7.34 9.32
CA VAL A 9 3.64 6.40 9.08
C VAL A 9 3.58 6.03 7.61
N ALA A 10 2.93 4.92 7.29
CA ALA A 10 2.63 4.61 5.90
C ALA A 10 1.55 5.57 5.40
N LEU A 11 1.75 6.15 4.20
CA LEU A 11 0.81 7.11 3.61
C LEU A 11 -0.61 6.54 3.53
N SER A 12 -0.73 5.24 3.23
CA SER A 12 -1.99 4.50 3.14
C SER A 12 -2.84 4.51 4.42
N GLN A 13 -2.27 4.85 5.58
CA GLN A 13 -3.02 4.96 6.83
C GLN A 13 -3.76 6.29 6.97
N ILE A 14 -3.31 7.33 6.26
CA ILE A 14 -3.83 8.69 6.39
C ILE A 14 -4.29 9.29 5.06
N TYR A 15 -4.14 8.55 3.95
CA TYR A 15 -4.37 9.05 2.60
C TYR A 15 -5.48 8.27 1.91
N LYS A 16 -6.39 9.00 1.29
CA LYS A 16 -7.42 8.44 0.44
C LYS A 16 -7.80 9.42 -0.65
N ASP A 17 -7.89 8.93 -1.88
CA ASP A 17 -8.39 9.68 -3.04
C ASP A 17 -7.64 11.01 -3.25
N GLY A 18 -6.31 10.98 -3.09
CA GLY A 18 -5.48 12.16 -3.30
C GLY A 18 -5.31 13.08 -2.08
N LYS A 19 -5.94 12.75 -0.95
CA LYS A 19 -6.06 13.67 0.20
C LYS A 19 -5.64 13.03 1.51
N VAL A 20 -4.95 13.81 2.34
CA VAL A 20 -4.72 13.48 3.75
C VAL A 20 -6.04 13.68 4.50
N ALA A 21 -6.50 12.64 5.19
CA ALA A 21 -7.81 12.63 5.84
C ALA A 21 -7.87 13.57 7.05
N THR A 22 -6.80 13.64 7.84
CA THR A 22 -6.72 14.47 9.07
C THR A 22 -5.30 14.95 9.32
N GLY A 23 -5.19 16.13 9.95
CA GLY A 23 -3.91 16.71 10.35
C GLY A 23 -3.11 17.29 9.20
N SER A 24 -1.79 17.25 9.35
CA SER A 24 -0.83 17.71 8.34
C SER A 24 0.20 16.62 8.11
N ALA A 25 0.73 16.56 6.89
CA ALA A 25 1.71 15.56 6.51
C ALA A 25 2.76 16.18 5.59
N TRP A 26 3.96 15.62 5.62
CA TRP A 26 5.03 15.91 4.69
C TRP A 26 5.47 14.60 4.05
N ILE A 27 5.49 14.55 2.72
CA ILE A 27 5.97 13.39 1.97
C ILE A 27 7.49 13.46 1.98
N VAL A 28 8.13 12.42 2.52
CA VAL A 28 9.58 12.30 2.54
C VAL A 28 10.07 12.14 1.10
N PRO A 29 11.01 12.98 0.61
CA PRO A 29 11.60 12.83 -0.71
C PRO A 29 12.25 11.45 -0.90
N ALA A 30 12.11 10.88 -2.11
CA ALA A 30 12.54 9.52 -2.41
C ALA A 30 14.06 9.32 -2.33
N GLU A 31 14.85 10.38 -2.44
CA GLU A 31 16.31 10.36 -2.27
C GLU A 31 16.77 10.22 -0.81
N LEU A 32 15.84 10.34 0.15
CA LEU A 32 16.16 10.25 1.59
C LEU A 32 15.90 8.86 2.17
N HIS A 33 15.43 7.89 1.38
CA HIS A 33 15.20 6.52 1.85
C HIS A 33 15.24 5.51 0.70
N ASP A 34 15.50 4.25 1.06
CA ASP A 34 15.34 3.15 0.10
C ASP A 34 13.85 2.97 -0.27
N PRO A 35 13.52 2.57 -1.50
CA PRO A 35 12.14 2.30 -1.90
C PRO A 35 11.47 1.24 -1.02
N ILE A 36 10.27 1.55 -0.52
CA ILE A 36 9.48 0.62 0.29
C ILE A 36 8.66 -0.28 -0.64
N ARG A 37 9.29 -1.35 -1.14
CA ARG A 37 8.64 -2.32 -2.04
C ARG A 37 7.74 -3.28 -1.27
N GLN A 38 6.56 -3.56 -1.83
CA GLN A 38 5.57 -4.49 -1.27
C GLN A 38 5.40 -5.68 -2.22
N ASP A 39 5.99 -6.82 -1.86
CA ASP A 39 5.89 -8.05 -2.65
C ASP A 39 4.83 -9.01 -2.07
N ALA A 40 4.27 -9.83 -2.95
CA ALA A 40 3.33 -10.89 -2.57
C ALA A 40 3.71 -12.21 -3.27
N VAL A 41 3.62 -13.31 -2.52
CA VAL A 41 3.89 -14.66 -3.03
C VAL A 41 2.79 -15.63 -2.62
N ILE A 42 2.54 -16.63 -3.48
CA ILE A 42 1.73 -17.79 -3.09
C ILE A 42 2.64 -18.77 -2.34
N LEU A 43 2.27 -19.11 -1.11
CA LEU A 43 3.01 -20.09 -0.32
C LEU A 43 2.97 -21.47 -0.99
N ASN A 44 4.01 -22.29 -0.77
CA ASN A 44 4.12 -23.63 -1.36
C ASN A 44 2.88 -24.53 -1.10
N LYS A 45 2.26 -24.41 0.08
CA LYS A 45 1.02 -25.13 0.42
C LYS A 45 -0.18 -24.74 -0.45
N GLY A 46 -0.20 -23.51 -0.97
CA GLY A 46 -1.24 -22.96 -1.82
C GLY A 46 -0.89 -22.94 -3.31
N LYS A 47 0.25 -23.48 -3.73
CA LYS A 47 0.76 -23.36 -5.12
C LYS A 47 -0.22 -23.88 -6.18
N ASP A 48 -1.03 -24.88 -5.84
CA ASP A 48 -2.02 -25.50 -6.72
C ASP A 48 -3.46 -25.06 -6.40
N ASN A 49 -3.64 -24.14 -5.45
CA ASN A 49 -4.95 -23.62 -5.08
C ASN A 49 -5.42 -22.59 -6.12
N ALA A 50 -6.49 -22.92 -6.84
CA ALA A 50 -7.08 -22.05 -7.85
C ALA A 50 -7.53 -20.69 -7.29
N ALA A 51 -8.05 -20.63 -6.06
CA ALA A 51 -8.46 -19.38 -5.43
C ALA A 51 -7.27 -18.48 -5.08
N ALA A 52 -6.13 -19.07 -4.69
CA ALA A 52 -4.91 -18.29 -4.43
C ALA A 52 -4.39 -17.64 -5.73
N LYS A 53 -4.38 -18.39 -6.84
CA LYS A 53 -4.02 -17.86 -8.16
C LYS A 53 -4.98 -16.76 -8.60
N ALA A 54 -6.30 -17.00 -8.49
CA ALA A 54 -7.32 -16.02 -8.83
C ALA A 54 -7.21 -14.72 -8.01
N LEU A 55 -6.84 -14.80 -6.74
CA LEU A 55 -6.61 -13.61 -5.91
C LEU A 55 -5.40 -12.80 -6.41
N VAL A 56 -4.29 -13.46 -6.72
CA VAL A 56 -3.10 -12.78 -7.26
C VAL A 56 -3.41 -12.13 -8.60
N ASP A 57 -4.16 -12.81 -9.47
CA ASP A 57 -4.59 -12.26 -10.76
C ASP A 57 -5.53 -11.06 -10.58
N TYR A 58 -6.47 -11.15 -9.62
CA TYR A 58 -7.35 -10.03 -9.26
C TYR A 58 -6.56 -8.81 -8.77
N LEU A 59 -5.56 -9.02 -7.90
CA LEU A 59 -4.72 -7.93 -7.36
C LEU A 59 -3.94 -7.19 -8.46
N LYS A 60 -3.61 -7.87 -9.56
CA LYS A 60 -2.99 -7.27 -10.77
C LYS A 60 -4.00 -6.61 -11.71
N GLY A 61 -5.30 -6.85 -11.51
CA GLY A 61 -6.37 -6.32 -12.35
C GLY A 61 -6.61 -4.82 -12.11
N ALA A 62 -7.13 -4.14 -13.14
CA ALA A 62 -7.31 -2.68 -13.14
C ALA A 62 -8.08 -2.14 -11.92
N LYS A 63 -9.11 -2.87 -11.45
CA LYS A 63 -9.89 -2.47 -10.27
C LYS A 63 -9.06 -2.46 -8.99
N ALA A 64 -8.26 -3.50 -8.75
CA ALA A 64 -7.42 -3.59 -7.57
C ALA A 64 -6.26 -2.58 -7.66
N VAL A 65 -5.64 -2.46 -8.84
CA VAL A 65 -4.58 -1.46 -9.11
C VAL A 65 -5.07 -0.04 -8.83
N ALA A 66 -6.27 0.32 -9.29
CA ALA A 66 -6.85 1.64 -9.04
C ALA A 66 -7.09 1.88 -7.54
N LEU A 67 -7.56 0.86 -6.81
CA LEU A 67 -7.74 0.93 -5.36
C LEU A 67 -6.40 1.08 -4.63
N ILE A 68 -5.38 0.31 -5.00
CA ILE A 68 -4.03 0.40 -4.39
C ILE A 68 -3.47 1.82 -4.57
N LYS A 69 -3.59 2.39 -5.78
CA LYS A 69 -3.17 3.77 -6.07
C LYS A 69 -3.96 4.81 -5.29
N SER A 70 -5.26 4.61 -5.05
CA SER A 70 -6.08 5.57 -4.32
C SER A 70 -5.67 5.73 -2.84
N TYR A 71 -4.93 4.76 -2.31
CA TYR A 71 -4.31 4.78 -0.98
C TYR A 71 -2.84 5.25 -0.99
N GLY A 72 -2.32 5.75 -2.12
CA GLY A 72 -1.00 6.36 -2.21
C GLY A 72 0.16 5.37 -2.41
N TYR A 73 -0.12 4.13 -2.82
CA TYR A 73 0.91 3.22 -3.29
C TYR A 73 1.26 3.47 -4.75
N GLU A 74 2.53 3.26 -5.08
CA GLU A 74 3.02 3.18 -6.45
C GLU A 74 3.09 1.71 -6.88
N LEU A 75 2.77 1.44 -8.17
CA LEU A 75 2.76 0.10 -8.78
C LEU A 75 3.60 0.09 -10.04
#